data_AF-K1QVY7-F1
#
_entry.id   AF-K1QVY7-F1
#
_cell.length_a   1.000
_cell.length_b   1.000
_cell.length_c   1.000
_cell.angle_alpha   90.00
_cell.angle_beta   90.00
_cell.angle_gamma   90.00
#
_symmetry.space_group_name_H-M   'P 1'
#
loop_
_entity.id
_entity.type
_entity.pdbx_description
1 polymer ?
#
loop_
_entity_poly.entity_id
_entity_poly.type
_entity_poly.pdbx_seq_one_letter_code
_entity_poly.pdbx_strand_id
1 'polypeptide(L)'
;MATKVVANPEIDILKEEREGRLREVGNQAVWSLSSCKPGFGVDQLLDNTVDTYWQSDGPQPHLVNIQFRRKTTIHDVCIYTDYKADESYTPNRISLRAGTHFNDLIEVDQIELSEPVGWVCVPMKDINDKPIRTFMVQIAVLSNHQNGRDTHLRRIKIRSPVQDTYVVKTPKFTSLELMQLAYIK
;
A
#
# COMPACT_ATOMS: atom_id res chain seq x y z
N MET A 1 -19.81 -1.61 -4.19
CA MET A 1 -19.76 -0.60 -5.26
C MET A 1 -18.30 -0.21 -5.41
N ALA A 2 -17.79 -0.02 -6.62
CA ALA A 2 -16.39 0.37 -6.79
C ALA A 2 -16.22 1.85 -6.44
N THR A 3 -15.19 2.17 -5.65
CA THR A 3 -14.86 3.54 -5.27
C THR A 3 -14.04 4.17 -6.40
N LYS A 4 -14.57 5.22 -7.04
CA LYS A 4 -13.78 5.98 -8.02
C LYS A 4 -12.76 6.83 -7.29
N VAL A 5 -11.48 6.58 -7.54
CA VAL A 5 -10.38 7.33 -6.94
C VAL A 5 -9.62 8.02 -8.06
N VAL A 6 -9.52 9.35 -7.97
CA VAL A 6 -8.67 10.13 -8.86
C VAL A 6 -7.32 10.31 -8.17
N ALA A 7 -6.23 9.98 -8.87
CA ALA A 7 -4.90 10.28 -8.37
C ALA A 7 -4.77 11.81 -8.22
N ASN A 8 -4.34 12.26 -7.05
CA ASN A 8 -4.12 13.67 -6.82
C ASN A 8 -2.60 13.91 -6.70
N PRO A 9 -1.99 14.52 -7.73
CA PRO A 9 -0.54 14.73 -7.77
C PRO A 9 -0.04 15.70 -6.69
N GLU A 10 -0.92 16.48 -6.07
CA GLU A 10 -0.58 17.41 -4.99
C GLU A 10 -0.62 16.75 -3.59
N ILE A 11 -1.09 15.50 -3.47
CA ILE A 11 -1.10 14.82 -2.17
C ILE A 11 0.32 14.45 -1.77
N ASP A 12 0.83 15.17 -0.79
CA ASP A 12 2.04 14.77 -0.07
C ASP A 12 1.73 13.59 0.86
N ILE A 13 1.85 12.38 0.31
CA ILE A 13 1.65 11.14 1.06
C ILE A 13 2.67 10.97 2.20
N LEU A 14 3.78 11.72 2.20
CA LEU A 14 4.80 11.64 3.23
C LEU A 14 4.49 12.59 4.40
N LYS A 15 3.52 13.50 4.28
CA LYS A 15 3.17 14.44 5.35
C LYS A 15 2.88 13.74 6.68
N GLU A 16 2.03 12.71 6.66
CA GLU A 16 1.66 11.98 7.87
C GLU A 16 2.79 11.08 8.41
N GLU A 17 3.70 10.63 7.53
CA GLU A 17 4.94 9.94 7.92
C GLU A 17 5.89 10.91 8.64
N ARG A 18 6.06 12.14 8.11
CA ARG A 18 6.93 13.17 8.73
C ARG A 18 6.37 13.71 10.04
N GLU A 19 5.05 13.77 10.17
CA GLU A 19 4.37 14.11 11.42
C GLU A 19 4.36 12.95 12.44
N GLY A 20 4.89 11.78 12.08
CA GLY A 20 4.96 10.61 12.95
C GLY A 20 3.62 9.96 13.27
N ARG A 21 2.57 10.25 12.49
CA ARG A 21 1.22 9.67 12.64
C ARG A 21 1.12 8.30 11.96
N LEU A 22 1.78 8.15 10.81
CA LEU A 22 1.88 6.91 10.06
C LEU A 22 3.34 6.47 9.93
N ARG A 23 3.55 5.17 9.74
CA ARG A 23 4.84 4.57 9.41
C ARG A 23 4.71 3.59 8.27
N GLU A 24 5.71 3.53 7.40
CA GLU A 24 5.84 2.50 6.38
C GLU A 24 6.15 1.14 7.06
N VAL A 25 5.49 0.07 6.63
CA VAL A 25 5.68 -1.29 7.18
C VAL A 25 5.99 -2.36 6.13
N GLY A 26 6.23 -1.98 4.88
CA GLY A 26 6.56 -2.87 3.78
C GLY A 26 7.83 -3.66 4.02
N ASN A 27 8.81 -3.08 4.71
CA ASN A 27 10.04 -3.78 5.11
C ASN A 27 9.84 -4.90 6.16
N GLN A 28 8.66 -4.99 6.78
CA GLN A 28 8.30 -6.05 7.74
C GLN A 28 7.55 -7.21 7.08
N ALA A 29 7.27 -7.10 5.78
CA ALA A 29 6.53 -8.08 5.01
C ALA A 29 7.42 -8.82 4.01
N VAL A 30 6.99 -10.01 3.65
CA VAL A 30 7.47 -10.75 2.48
C VAL A 30 6.57 -10.41 1.30
N TRP A 31 7.18 -10.00 0.19
CA TRP A 31 6.49 -9.61 -1.03
C TRP A 31 6.62 -10.71 -2.08
N SER A 32 5.53 -11.02 -2.77
CA SER A 32 5.53 -11.92 -3.93
C SER A 32 4.57 -11.44 -5.00
N LEU A 33 4.88 -11.75 -6.25
CA LEU A 33 4.13 -11.33 -7.43
C LEU A 33 3.56 -12.55 -8.13
N SER A 34 2.41 -12.42 -8.80
CA SER A 34 1.86 -13.50 -9.63
C SER A 34 2.79 -13.89 -10.79
N SER A 35 3.42 -12.89 -11.39
CA SER A 35 4.37 -13.02 -12.51
C SER A 35 5.25 -11.78 -12.57
N CYS A 36 6.40 -11.88 -13.23
CA CYS A 36 7.23 -10.72 -13.53
C CYS A 36 8.10 -11.01 -14.75
N LYS A 37 8.39 -9.97 -15.54
CA LYS A 37 9.48 -10.05 -16.53
C LYS A 37 10.84 -10.04 -15.82
N PRO A 38 11.85 -10.74 -16.37
CA PRO A 38 13.21 -10.68 -15.84
C PRO A 38 13.71 -9.22 -15.72
N GLY A 39 14.12 -8.81 -14.52
CA GLY A 39 14.59 -7.45 -14.24
C GLY A 39 13.50 -6.41 -13.90
N PHE A 40 12.22 -6.80 -13.89
CA PHE A 40 11.08 -5.94 -13.56
C PHE A 40 10.21 -6.61 -12.50
N GLY A 41 10.77 -6.89 -11.33
CA GLY A 41 10.14 -7.67 -10.26
C GLY A 41 9.84 -6.86 -8.99
N VAL A 42 9.93 -7.53 -7.84
CA VAL A 42 9.66 -6.93 -6.52
C VAL A 42 10.64 -5.82 -6.19
N ASP A 43 11.91 -5.95 -6.58
CA ASP A 43 12.96 -5.00 -6.23
C ASP A 43 12.64 -3.60 -6.77
N GLN A 44 12.18 -3.52 -8.02
CA GLN A 44 11.76 -2.27 -8.67
C GLN A 44 10.51 -1.67 -8.01
N LEU A 45 9.59 -2.51 -7.53
CA LEU A 45 8.36 -2.06 -6.89
C LEU A 45 8.59 -1.36 -5.53
N LEU A 46 9.67 -1.72 -4.84
CA LEU A 46 9.99 -1.28 -3.49
C LEU A 46 11.13 -0.26 -3.43
N ASP A 47 11.77 0.03 -4.56
CA ASP A 47 12.84 1.01 -4.60
C ASP A 47 12.32 2.44 -4.37
N ASN A 48 13.26 3.39 -4.33
CA ASN A 48 12.96 4.78 -4.04
C ASN A 48 12.77 5.65 -5.29
N THR A 49 12.77 5.07 -6.49
CA THR A 49 12.57 5.80 -7.74
C THR A 49 11.16 5.53 -8.30
N VAL A 50 10.73 6.38 -9.24
CA VAL A 50 9.50 6.22 -10.03
C VAL A 50 9.79 5.82 -11.46
N ASP A 51 11.07 5.76 -11.84
CA ASP A 51 11.52 5.44 -13.19
C ASP A 51 11.48 3.93 -13.45
N THR A 52 11.66 3.13 -12.40
CA THR A 52 11.56 1.67 -12.43
C THR A 52 10.13 1.23 -12.12
N TYR A 53 9.82 -0.01 -12.49
CA TYR A 53 8.50 -0.58 -12.29
C TYR A 53 8.55 -2.11 -12.27
N TRP A 54 7.57 -2.70 -11.58
CA TRP A 54 7.18 -4.08 -11.83
C TRP A 54 6.43 -4.16 -13.15
N GLN A 55 6.77 -5.12 -13.99
CA GLN A 55 6.00 -5.49 -15.18
C GLN A 55 5.54 -6.94 -15.04
N SER A 56 4.22 -7.15 -15.06
CA SER A 56 3.67 -8.50 -15.06
C SER A 56 3.88 -9.20 -16.42
N ASP A 57 3.82 -10.53 -16.40
CA ASP A 57 3.93 -11.37 -17.60
C ASP A 57 3.13 -12.66 -17.40
N GLY A 58 1.81 -12.56 -17.47
CA GLY A 58 0.93 -13.68 -17.12
C GLY A 58 -0.55 -13.39 -17.37
N PRO A 59 -1.45 -14.33 -17.02
CA PRO A 59 -2.88 -14.10 -17.09
C PRO A 59 -3.35 -13.12 -16.00
N GLN A 60 -4.35 -12.30 -16.31
CA GLN A 60 -5.06 -11.50 -15.31
C GLN A 60 -5.90 -12.42 -14.39
N PRO A 61 -6.11 -12.04 -13.11
CA PRO A 61 -5.62 -10.82 -12.46
C PRO A 61 -4.13 -10.90 -12.07
N HIS A 62 -3.43 -9.76 -12.16
CA HIS A 62 -2.04 -9.66 -11.70
C HIS A 62 -2.02 -9.35 -10.20
N LEU A 63 -1.23 -10.10 -9.42
CA LEU A 63 -1.30 -10.08 -7.96
C LEU A 63 0.01 -9.60 -7.35
N VAL A 64 -0.10 -8.72 -6.36
CA VAL A 64 0.97 -8.42 -5.39
C VAL A 64 0.51 -8.92 -4.03
N ASN A 65 1.24 -9.88 -3.46
CA ASN A 65 0.95 -10.43 -2.15
C ASN A 65 1.95 -9.91 -1.12
N ILE A 66 1.45 -9.42 0.00
CA ILE A 66 2.20 -8.82 1.08
C ILE A 66 1.88 -9.60 2.35
N GLN A 67 2.83 -10.41 2.83
CA GLN A 67 2.63 -11.28 3.98
C GLN A 67 3.48 -10.82 5.17
N PHE A 68 2.82 -10.50 6.28
CA PHE A 68 3.45 -10.06 7.51
C PHE A 68 3.71 -11.23 8.46
N ARG A 69 4.87 -11.23 9.12
CA ARG A 69 5.21 -12.22 10.15
C ARG A 69 4.31 -12.14 11.39
N ARG A 70 3.74 -10.97 11.67
CA ARG A 70 2.84 -10.70 12.80
C ARG A 70 1.60 -9.99 12.30
N LYS A 71 0.48 -10.13 13.01
CA LYS A 71 -0.77 -9.45 12.68
C LYS A 71 -0.58 -7.92 12.77
N THR A 72 -0.49 -7.29 11.62
CA THR A 72 -0.10 -5.88 11.48
C THR A 72 -1.32 -5.03 11.18
N THR A 73 -1.42 -3.87 11.82
CA THR A 73 -2.49 -2.90 11.56
C THR A 73 -2.11 -2.09 10.32
N ILE A 74 -2.97 -2.07 9.31
CA ILE A 74 -2.75 -1.36 8.04
C ILE A 74 -3.76 -0.22 7.97
N HIS A 75 -3.26 1.00 7.80
CA HIS A 75 -4.08 2.20 7.62
C HIS A 75 -4.51 2.34 6.17
N ASP A 76 -3.56 2.26 5.24
CA ASP A 76 -3.78 2.37 3.81
C ASP A 76 -2.67 1.72 3.00
N VAL A 77 -2.96 1.52 1.72
CA VAL A 77 -2.02 1.10 0.69
C VAL A 77 -1.92 2.22 -0.33
N CYS A 78 -0.72 2.75 -0.53
CA CYS A 78 -0.42 3.78 -1.52
C CYS A 78 0.30 3.18 -2.71
N ILE A 79 -0.20 3.44 -3.90
CA ILE A 79 0.30 2.92 -5.18
C ILE A 79 0.63 4.10 -6.07
N TYR A 80 1.81 4.11 -6.67
CA TYR A 80 2.18 5.11 -7.68
C TYR A 80 1.87 4.59 -9.08
N THR A 81 1.10 5.36 -9.84
CA THR A 81 0.74 5.06 -11.23
C THR A 81 0.90 6.31 -12.09
N ASP A 82 1.28 6.12 -13.35
CA ASP A 82 1.40 7.23 -14.30
C ASP A 82 0.84 6.83 -15.67
N TYR A 83 -0.38 7.27 -15.95
CA TYR A 83 -1.05 7.01 -17.22
C TYR A 83 -0.29 7.56 -18.43
N LYS A 84 0.39 8.69 -18.29
CA LYS A 84 1.11 9.31 -19.40
C LYS A 84 2.34 8.51 -19.80
N ALA A 85 2.97 7.84 -18.84
CA ALA A 85 4.15 7.02 -19.07
C ALA A 85 3.81 5.57 -19.45
N ASP A 86 2.71 5.03 -18.91
CA ASP A 86 2.39 3.59 -19.00
C ASP A 86 1.24 3.25 -19.97
N GLU A 87 0.41 4.22 -20.37
CA GLU A 87 -0.71 4.06 -21.32
C GLU A 87 -1.60 2.82 -21.00
N SER A 88 -1.52 1.78 -21.84
CA SER A 88 -2.28 0.53 -21.67
C SER A 88 -1.81 -0.35 -20.51
N TYR A 89 -0.59 -0.16 -20.00
CA TYR A 89 -0.06 -0.89 -18.84
C TYR A 89 -0.59 -0.33 -17.51
N THR A 90 -1.25 0.83 -17.51
CA THR A 90 -1.78 1.44 -16.30
C THR A 90 -3.00 0.67 -15.77
N PRO A 91 -2.99 0.23 -14.49
CA PRO A 91 -4.15 -0.38 -13.86
C PRO A 91 -5.40 0.50 -13.97
N ASN A 92 -6.53 -0.10 -14.36
CA ASN A 92 -7.84 0.56 -14.37
C ASN A 92 -8.67 0.14 -13.16
N ARG A 93 -8.65 -1.14 -12.81
CA ARG A 93 -9.44 -1.68 -11.70
C ARG A 93 -8.55 -2.49 -10.77
N ILE A 94 -8.48 -2.08 -9.50
CA ILE A 94 -7.69 -2.74 -8.47
C ILE A 94 -8.62 -3.19 -7.33
N SER A 95 -8.46 -4.43 -6.89
CA SER A 95 -9.13 -5.01 -5.72
C SER A 95 -8.10 -5.18 -4.61
N LEU A 96 -8.37 -4.58 -3.44
CA LEU A 96 -7.58 -4.78 -2.23
C LEU A 96 -8.25 -5.83 -1.37
N ARG A 97 -7.47 -6.84 -0.98
CA ARG A 97 -7.94 -7.98 -0.21
C ARG A 97 -7.10 -8.15 1.03
N ALA A 98 -7.71 -8.63 2.11
CA ALA A 98 -7.03 -8.93 3.36
C ALA A 98 -7.48 -10.28 3.92
N GLY A 99 -6.58 -10.97 4.61
CA GLY A 99 -6.85 -12.29 5.20
C GLY A 99 -5.69 -12.81 6.06
N THR A 100 -5.80 -14.05 6.50
CA THR A 100 -4.75 -14.72 7.29
C THR A 100 -3.74 -15.41 6.37
N HIS A 101 -4.21 -15.96 5.26
CA HIS A 101 -3.48 -16.71 4.25
C HIS A 101 -4.14 -16.52 2.86
N PHE A 102 -3.60 -17.14 1.83
CA PHE A 102 -4.14 -17.08 0.46
C PHE A 102 -5.59 -17.58 0.29
N ASN A 103 -6.08 -18.45 1.18
CA ASN A 103 -7.38 -19.12 1.00
C ASN A 103 -8.55 -18.43 1.71
N ASP A 104 -8.27 -17.43 2.57
CA ASP A 104 -9.28 -16.70 3.34
C ASP A 104 -9.24 -15.19 3.04
N LEU A 105 -8.68 -14.81 1.89
CA LEU A 105 -8.67 -13.42 1.43
C LEU A 105 -10.08 -12.94 1.13
N ILE A 106 -10.45 -11.82 1.75
CA ILE A 106 -11.73 -11.14 1.53
C ILE A 106 -11.44 -9.78 0.88
N GLU A 107 -12.24 -9.40 -0.10
CA GLU A 107 -12.17 -8.07 -0.70
C GLU A 107 -12.60 -7.01 0.31
N VAL A 108 -11.69 -6.09 0.60
CA VAL A 108 -11.88 -4.96 1.52
C VAL A 108 -12.48 -3.80 0.75
N ASP A 109 -11.82 -3.43 -0.35
CA ASP A 109 -12.24 -2.34 -1.22
C ASP A 109 -11.84 -2.63 -2.66
N GLN A 110 -12.59 -2.06 -3.59
CA GLN A 110 -12.31 -2.14 -5.00
C GLN A 110 -12.36 -0.75 -5.61
N ILE A 111 -11.24 -0.34 -6.19
CA ILE A 111 -11.07 0.98 -6.76
C ILE A 111 -11.07 0.95 -8.29
N GLU A 112 -11.64 2.00 -8.87
CA GLU A 112 -11.54 2.30 -10.30
C GLU A 112 -10.70 3.57 -10.47
N LEU A 113 -9.68 3.45 -11.31
CA LEU A 113 -8.73 4.50 -11.66
C LEU A 113 -9.03 4.98 -13.08
N SER A 114 -9.13 6.29 -13.25
CA SER A 114 -9.34 6.94 -14.54
C SER A 114 -8.15 7.82 -14.87
N GLU A 115 -7.28 7.34 -15.76
CA GLU A 115 -6.06 8.04 -16.19
C GLU A 115 -5.23 8.63 -15.02
N PRO A 116 -4.90 7.81 -14.00
CA PRO A 116 -4.25 8.30 -12.79
C PRO A 116 -2.82 8.78 -13.08
N VAL A 117 -2.42 9.91 -12.47
CA VAL A 117 -1.04 10.40 -12.47
C VAL A 117 -0.64 10.76 -11.04
N GLY A 118 0.32 10.00 -10.49
CA GLY A 118 0.88 10.20 -9.15
C GLY A 118 0.46 9.12 -8.15
N TRP A 119 0.43 9.50 -6.87
CA TRP A 119 0.08 8.58 -5.79
C TRP A 119 -1.43 8.42 -5.64
N VAL A 120 -1.85 7.16 -5.51
CA VAL A 120 -3.20 6.75 -5.15
C VAL A 120 -3.13 6.02 -3.82
N CYS A 121 -3.65 6.62 -2.75
CA CYS A 121 -3.74 5.99 -1.44
C CYS A 121 -5.16 5.49 -1.17
N VAL A 122 -5.28 4.18 -0.94
CA VAL A 122 -6.56 3.52 -0.69
C VAL A 122 -6.63 3.11 0.79
N PRO A 123 -7.59 3.65 1.56
CA PRO A 123 -7.78 3.29 2.96
C PRO A 123 -8.13 1.81 3.15
N MET A 124 -7.49 1.16 4.12
CA MET A 124 -7.78 -0.22 4.52
C MET A 124 -8.62 -0.23 5.79
N LYS A 125 -9.94 -0.05 5.63
CA LYS A 125 -10.88 0.18 6.74
C LYS A 125 -11.87 -0.96 6.92
N ASP A 126 -12.20 -1.25 8.18
CA ASP A 126 -13.26 -2.19 8.54
C ASP A 126 -14.66 -1.54 8.52
N ILE A 127 -15.69 -2.31 8.88
CA ILE A 127 -17.10 -1.86 8.94
C ILE A 127 -17.30 -0.69 9.92
N ASN A 128 -16.39 -0.51 10.88
CA ASN A 128 -16.44 0.54 11.90
C ASN A 128 -15.51 1.73 11.57
N ASP A 129 -15.07 1.86 10.31
CA ASP A 129 -14.14 2.88 9.83
C ASP A 129 -12.74 2.82 10.49
N LYS A 130 -12.35 1.66 11.05
CA LYS A 130 -11.05 1.46 11.72
C LYS A 130 -10.04 0.77 10.80
N PRO A 131 -8.74 1.09 10.94
CA PRO A 131 -7.67 0.38 10.24
C PRO A 131 -7.74 -1.14 10.43
N ILE A 132 -7.64 -1.90 9.33
CA ILE A 132 -7.71 -3.36 9.35
C ILE A 132 -6.43 -3.94 9.97
N ARG A 133 -6.59 -5.01 10.75
CA ARG A 133 -5.47 -5.76 11.31
C ARG A 133 -5.41 -7.15 10.68
N THR A 134 -4.37 -7.42 9.89
CA THR A 134 -4.29 -8.59 9.02
C THR A 134 -2.89 -9.22 9.02
N PHE A 135 -2.78 -10.47 8.58
CA PHE A 135 -1.49 -11.12 8.30
C PHE A 135 -1.10 -11.01 6.82
N MET A 136 -2.09 -10.90 5.95
CA MET A 136 -1.87 -10.84 4.51
C MET A 136 -2.70 -9.71 3.90
N VAL A 137 -2.09 -8.98 2.97
CA VAL A 137 -2.74 -8.06 2.04
C VAL A 137 -2.44 -8.54 0.63
N GLN A 138 -3.44 -8.56 -0.23
CA GLN A 138 -3.29 -8.86 -1.65
C GLN A 138 -3.85 -7.70 -2.46
N ILE A 139 -3.02 -7.16 -3.36
CA ILE A 139 -3.41 -6.16 -4.35
C ILE A 139 -3.63 -6.92 -5.65
N ALA A 140 -4.85 -6.92 -6.16
CA ALA A 140 -5.21 -7.60 -7.40
C ALA A 140 -5.56 -6.58 -8.48
N VAL A 141 -4.71 -6.47 -9.50
CA VAL A 141 -5.00 -5.70 -10.72
C VAL A 141 -5.93 -6.55 -11.59
N LEU A 142 -7.21 -6.18 -11.61
CA LEU A 142 -8.27 -6.92 -12.29
C LEU A 142 -8.33 -6.60 -13.79
N SER A 143 -8.04 -5.35 -14.15
CA SER A 143 -7.96 -4.89 -15.53
C SER A 143 -7.07 -3.65 -15.66
N ASN A 144 -6.52 -3.44 -16.85
CA ASN A 144 -5.76 -2.24 -17.21
C ASN A 144 -6.56 -1.35 -18.17
N HIS A 145 -6.08 -0.13 -18.36
CA HIS A 145 -6.59 0.79 -19.37
C HIS A 145 -6.42 0.19 -20.78
N GLN A 146 -7.30 0.58 -21.70
CA GLN A 146 -7.24 0.17 -23.11
C GLN A 146 -7.16 -1.36 -23.32
N ASN A 147 -7.66 -2.15 -22.36
CA ASN A 147 -7.55 -3.62 -22.33
C ASN A 147 -6.10 -4.13 -22.40
N GLY A 148 -5.14 -3.40 -21.82
CA GLY A 148 -3.75 -3.85 -21.75
C GLY A 148 -3.60 -5.18 -21.02
N ARG A 149 -2.74 -6.06 -21.57
CA ARG A 149 -2.53 -7.42 -21.07
C ARG A 149 -1.75 -7.45 -19.76
N ASP A 150 -0.58 -6.81 -19.75
CA ASP A 150 0.32 -6.74 -18.61
C ASP A 150 0.15 -5.40 -17.87
N THR A 151 0.62 -5.31 -16.63
CA THR A 151 0.49 -4.10 -15.80
C THR A 151 1.86 -3.55 -15.40
N HIS A 152 1.95 -2.22 -15.29
CA HIS A 152 3.07 -1.53 -14.67
C HIS A 152 2.65 -0.96 -13.32
N LEU A 153 3.34 -1.36 -12.26
CA LEU A 153 3.29 -0.66 -10.97
C LEU A 153 4.69 -0.16 -10.67
N ARG A 154 4.83 1.16 -10.56
CA ARG A 154 6.11 1.81 -10.30
C ARG A 154 6.51 1.70 -8.84
N ARG A 155 5.55 1.91 -7.93
CA ARG A 155 5.84 1.89 -6.50
C ARG A 155 4.64 1.53 -5.64
N ILE A 156 4.88 0.79 -4.56
CA ILE A 156 3.88 0.55 -3.51
C ILE A 156 4.46 0.89 -2.14
N LYS A 157 3.67 1.57 -1.32
CA LYS A 157 3.89 1.77 0.10
C LYS A 157 2.71 1.22 0.89
N ILE A 158 3.00 0.54 1.99
CA ILE A 158 1.96 0.09 2.92
C ILE A 158 2.18 0.77 4.27
N ARG A 159 1.19 1.52 4.73
CA ARG A 159 1.33 2.36 5.93
C ARG A 159 0.51 1.81 7.08
N SER A 160 1.07 1.93 8.27
CA SER A 160 0.50 1.52 9.55
C SER A 160 0.39 2.75 10.45
N PRO A 161 -0.66 2.89 11.26
CA PRO A 161 -0.68 3.94 12.27
C PRO A 161 0.44 3.72 13.27
N VAL A 162 1.14 4.79 13.63
CA VAL A 162 2.12 4.75 14.72
C VAL A 162 1.34 4.58 16.01
N GLN A 163 1.40 3.38 16.59
CA GLN A 163 0.91 3.17 17.94
C GLN A 163 1.91 3.80 18.89
N ASP A 164 1.46 4.84 19.61
CA ASP A 164 2.06 5.29 20.85
C ASP A 164 2.04 4.11 21.84
N THR A 165 3.07 3.27 21.76
CA THR A 165 3.24 2.07 22.59
C THR A 165 3.78 2.48 23.95
N TYR A 166 3.04 3.35 24.64
CA TYR A 166 3.24 3.49 26.07
C TYR A 166 2.64 2.24 26.72
N VAL A 167 3.52 1.37 27.23
CA VAL A 167 3.16 0.16 27.99
C VAL A 167 2.28 0.51 29.21
N VAL A 168 2.37 1.76 29.65
CA VAL A 168 1.53 2.41 30.65
C VAL A 168 0.80 3.54 29.93
N LYS A 169 -0.48 3.83 30.23
CA LYS A 169 -1.11 5.08 29.77
C LYS A 169 -0.40 6.28 30.43
N THR A 170 0.76 6.67 29.93
CA THR A 170 1.47 7.86 30.39
C THR A 170 0.85 9.08 29.71
N PRO A 171 0.70 10.20 30.43
CA PRO A 171 0.34 11.46 29.78
C PRO A 171 1.39 11.78 28.70
N LYS A 172 0.95 12.32 27.56
CA LYS A 172 1.87 12.85 26.56
C LYS A 172 2.59 14.04 27.17
N PHE A 173 3.85 13.84 27.55
CA PHE A 173 4.69 14.91 28.08
C PHE A 173 5.04 15.86 26.93
N THR A 174 4.64 17.12 27.04
CA THR A 174 4.96 18.17 26.06
C THR A 174 6.25 18.91 26.41
N SER A 175 6.69 18.86 27.67
CA SER A 175 7.95 19.48 28.09
C SER A 175 9.15 18.57 27.84
N LEU A 176 10.24 19.18 27.38
CA LEU A 176 11.53 18.51 27.13
C LEU A 176 12.09 17.83 28.37
N GLU A 177 11.97 18.47 29.54
CA GLU A 177 12.44 17.95 30.82
C GLU A 177 11.75 16.62 31.18
N LEU A 178 10.43 16.53 30.97
CA LEU A 178 9.68 15.31 31.29
C LEU A 178 9.87 14.21 30.25
N MET A 179 10.10 14.56 28.97
CA MET A 179 10.45 13.58 27.94
C MET A 179 11.79 12.87 28.23
N GLN A 180 12.76 13.56 28.83
CA GLN A 180 14.04 12.96 29.22
C GLN A 180 13.90 11.87 30.29
N LEU A 181 12.85 11.95 31.12
CA LEU A 181 12.56 10.96 32.17
C LEU A 181 11.72 9.78 31.65
N ALA A 182 11.15 9.88 30.45
CA ALA A 182 10.26 8.87 29.88
C ALA A 182 10.99 7.61 29.39
N TYR A 183 12.29 7.71 29.08
CA TYR A 183 13.10 6.60 28.59
C TYR A 183 14.38 6.48 29.38
N ILE A 184 14.60 5.33 30.02
CA ILE A 184 15.92 4.97 30.56
C ILE A 184 16.76 4.48 29.38
N LYS A 185 17.94 5.09 29.20
CA LYS A 185 18.91 4.67 28.17
C LYS A 185 19.45 3.27 28.44
#